data_AF-A0A1S4D6H3-F1
#
_entry.id   AF-A0A1S4D6H3-F1
#
_cell.length_a   1.000
_cell.length_b   1.000
_cell.length_c   1.000
_cell.angle_alpha   90.00
_cell.angle_beta   90.00
_cell.angle_gamma   90.00
#
_symmetry.space_group_name_H-M   'P 1'
#
loop_
_entity.id
_entity.type
_entity.pdbx_description
1 polymer ?
#
loop_
_entity_poly.entity_id
_entity_poly.type
_entity_poly.pdbx_seq_one_letter_code
_entity_poly.pdbx_strand_id
1 'polypeptide(L)'
;MFMQRTKEIISYNGGDQGFLNEVYVWWHRLPRRVNFLKNFWSNNSNEVSVKNQLFGADPPKVYAIHYLGLKPWVCYRDYDCNWDIGDQRVYASDVAHKTWWKLHDSMDESLQKCCKLTKQRKIELEWDRNLAGKMGFKDEHWRINVTDPRKFT
;
A
#
# COMPACT_ATOMS: atom_id res chain seq x y z
N MET A 1 -24.55 7.11 17.23
CA MET A 1 -23.95 6.60 18.47
C MET A 1 -22.44 6.86 18.55
N PHE A 2 -21.57 6.30 17.69
CA PHE A 2 -20.11 6.51 17.82
C PHE A 2 -19.62 7.91 17.44
N MET A 3 -20.14 8.51 16.37
CA MET A 3 -19.74 9.86 15.94
C MET A 3 -19.99 10.93 17.02
N GLN A 4 -21.01 10.73 17.88
CA GLN A 4 -21.34 11.64 18.97
C GLN A 4 -20.33 11.56 20.13
N ARG A 5 -19.65 10.43 20.31
CA ARG A 5 -18.69 10.18 21.39
C ARG A 5 -17.27 10.63 21.04
N THR A 6 -17.03 11.12 19.83
CA THR A 6 -15.71 11.58 19.37
C THR A 6 -15.16 12.78 20.15
N LYS A 7 -16.04 13.51 20.87
CA LYS A 7 -15.66 14.62 21.76
C LYS A 7 -15.27 14.15 23.17
N GLU A 8 -15.71 12.96 23.58
CA GLU A 8 -15.50 12.42 24.92
C GLU A 8 -14.34 11.41 24.95
N ILE A 9 -14.25 10.59 23.91
CA ILE A 9 -13.18 9.59 23.75
C ILE A 9 -12.24 10.07 22.66
N ILE A 10 -11.02 10.42 23.06
CA ILE A 10 -10.00 10.97 22.17
C ILE A 10 -9.16 9.82 21.62
N SER A 11 -9.08 9.72 20.29
CA SER A 11 -8.20 8.76 19.63
C SER A 11 -6.73 9.05 19.94
N TYR A 12 -6.02 8.09 20.53
CA TYR A 12 -4.59 8.23 20.83
C TYR A 12 -3.70 8.39 19.59
N ASN A 13 -4.20 8.04 18.39
CA ASN A 13 -3.47 8.17 17.13
C ASN A 13 -4.17 9.10 16.13
N GLY A 14 -5.23 9.80 16.55
CA GLY A 14 -6.02 10.69 15.70
C GLY A 14 -6.89 9.99 14.64
N GLY A 15 -6.82 8.66 14.52
CA GLY A 15 -7.59 7.87 13.54
C GLY A 15 -8.69 7.01 14.17
N ASP A 16 -9.44 6.31 13.32
CA ASP A 16 -10.48 5.38 13.74
C ASP A 16 -9.91 4.18 14.51
N GLN A 17 -8.73 3.67 14.12
CA GLN A 17 -8.06 2.60 14.84
C GLN A 17 -7.83 2.97 16.32
N GLY A 18 -7.32 4.18 16.59
CA GLY A 18 -7.08 4.62 17.96
C GLY A 18 -8.38 4.82 18.72
N PHE A 19 -9.37 5.48 18.11
CA PHE A 19 -10.69 5.69 18.70
C PHE A 19 -11.37 4.38 19.09
N LEU A 20 -11.38 3.40 18.18
CA LEU A 20 -12.00 2.10 18.45
C LEU A 20 -11.26 1.33 19.55
N ASN A 21 -9.95 1.51 19.70
CA ASN A 21 -9.16 0.94 20.80
C ASN A 21 -9.37 1.62 22.16
N GLU A 22 -9.86 2.84 22.18
CA GLU A 22 -10.32 3.45 23.43
C GLU A 22 -11.76 3.03 23.76
N VAL A 23 -12.61 2.81 22.75
CA VAL A 23 -14.02 2.38 22.95
C VAL A 23 -14.11 0.91 23.35
N TYR A 24 -13.37 0.04 22.66
CA TYR A 24 -13.31 -1.38 22.93
C TYR A 24 -11.95 -1.68 23.57
N VAL A 25 -11.94 -1.89 24.87
CA VAL A 25 -10.70 -2.24 25.60
C VAL A 25 -10.49 -3.75 25.73
N TRP A 26 -11.48 -4.55 25.31
CA TRP A 26 -11.44 -6.01 25.30
C TRP A 26 -11.96 -6.57 23.97
N TRP A 27 -11.20 -7.50 23.37
CA TRP A 27 -11.44 -7.95 21.99
C TRP A 27 -11.17 -9.43 21.80
N HIS A 28 -11.90 -10.03 20.86
CA HIS A 28 -11.56 -11.31 20.28
C HIS A 28 -10.47 -11.15 19.21
N ARG A 29 -9.51 -12.07 19.16
CA ARG A 29 -8.44 -12.05 18.17
C ARG A 29 -8.89 -12.76 16.89
N LEU A 30 -8.93 -12.03 15.78
CA LEU A 30 -9.08 -12.63 14.46
C LEU A 30 -7.74 -13.20 13.96
N PRO A 31 -7.75 -14.27 13.13
CA PRO A 31 -6.53 -14.77 12.50
C PRO A 31 -5.88 -13.69 11.62
N ARG A 32 -4.56 -13.51 11.71
CA ARG A 32 -3.83 -12.47 10.93
C ARG A 32 -4.10 -12.53 9.42
N ARG A 33 -4.44 -13.70 8.88
CA ARG A 33 -4.76 -13.91 7.46
C ARG A 33 -5.98 -13.14 6.97
N VAL A 34 -6.87 -12.68 7.86
CA VAL A 34 -8.05 -11.86 7.47
C VAL A 34 -7.73 -10.38 7.33
N ASN A 35 -6.55 -9.93 7.80
CA ASN A 35 -6.09 -8.55 7.72
C ASN A 35 -4.55 -8.56 7.60
N PHE A 36 -4.04 -9.13 6.50
CA PHE A 36 -2.62 -9.36 6.34
C PHE A 36 -1.91 -8.08 5.86
N LEU A 37 -1.19 -7.43 6.77
CA LEU A 37 -0.58 -6.11 6.53
C LEU A 37 0.58 -6.16 5.52
N LYS A 38 0.54 -5.25 4.53
CA LYS A 38 1.66 -4.92 3.63
C LYS A 38 2.66 -4.00 4.35
N ASN A 39 3.46 -4.58 5.23
CA ASN A 39 4.55 -3.91 5.94
C ASN A 39 5.78 -4.82 6.05
N PHE A 40 6.95 -4.25 6.35
CA PHE A 40 8.23 -4.95 6.46
C PHE A 40 9.09 -4.29 7.55
N TRP A 41 8.51 -4.09 8.74
CA TRP A 41 9.14 -3.32 9.82
C TRP A 41 10.45 -3.92 10.35
N SER A 42 10.60 -5.26 10.31
CA SER A 42 11.85 -5.88 10.74
C SER A 42 12.96 -5.75 9.68
N ASN A 43 12.57 -5.41 8.45
CA ASN A 43 13.43 -5.25 7.28
C ASN A 43 14.48 -6.36 7.11
N ASN A 44 14.13 -7.59 7.49
CA ASN A 44 14.99 -8.76 7.32
C ASN A 44 14.53 -9.62 6.14
N SER A 45 15.47 -10.36 5.57
CA SER A 45 15.25 -11.18 4.36
C SER A 45 14.16 -12.24 4.55
N ASN A 46 14.06 -12.83 5.75
CA ASN A 46 13.07 -13.85 6.06
C ASN A 46 11.64 -13.30 6.07
N GLU A 47 11.40 -12.15 6.71
CA GLU A 47 10.10 -11.47 6.68
C GLU A 47 9.71 -11.13 5.25
N VAL A 48 10.63 -10.51 4.49
CA VAL A 48 10.39 -10.10 3.10
C VAL A 48 10.01 -11.31 2.24
N SER A 49 10.79 -12.40 2.33
CA SER A 49 10.55 -13.63 1.58
C SER A 49 9.19 -14.26 1.90
N VAL A 50 8.89 -14.50 3.18
CA VAL A 50 7.63 -15.14 3.61
C VAL A 50 6.42 -14.30 3.23
N LYS A 51 6.48 -12.98 3.45
CA LYS A 51 5.35 -12.09 3.12
C LYS A 51 5.11 -12.01 1.62
N ASN A 52 6.16 -11.84 0.82
CA ASN A 52 6.01 -11.81 -0.63
C ASN A 52 5.48 -13.14 -1.16
N GLN A 53 5.89 -14.29 -0.61
CA GLN A 53 5.31 -15.59 -0.95
C GLN A 53 3.81 -15.64 -0.65
N LEU A 54 3.35 -15.06 0.46
CA LEU A 54 1.93 -15.01 0.83
C LEU A 54 1.13 -14.01 -0.02
N PHE A 55 1.70 -12.85 -0.36
CA PHE A 55 1.04 -11.84 -1.20
C PHE A 55 0.83 -12.31 -2.64
N GLY A 56 1.77 -13.10 -3.17
CA GLY A 56 1.73 -13.61 -4.55
C GLY A 56 1.21 -15.05 -4.67
N ALA A 57 0.70 -15.65 -3.60
CA ALA A 57 0.27 -17.04 -3.61
C ALA A 57 -0.93 -17.26 -4.54
N ASP A 58 -0.85 -18.29 -5.40
CA ASP A 58 -1.95 -18.78 -6.23
C ASP A 58 -1.97 -20.33 -6.12
N PRO A 59 -3.00 -20.94 -5.50
CA PRO A 59 -4.19 -20.32 -4.92
C PRO A 59 -3.88 -19.42 -3.70
N PRO A 60 -4.74 -18.42 -3.39
CA PRO A 60 -4.52 -17.50 -2.27
C PRO A 60 -4.34 -18.21 -0.92
N LYS A 61 -3.30 -17.82 -0.17
CA LYS A 61 -3.01 -18.32 1.19
C LYS A 61 -3.41 -17.36 2.32
N VAL A 62 -3.80 -16.13 1.96
CA VAL A 62 -4.36 -15.11 2.86
C VAL A 62 -5.74 -14.72 2.36
N TYR A 63 -6.63 -14.32 3.26
CA TYR A 63 -8.00 -13.93 2.91
C TYR A 63 -8.09 -12.46 2.47
N ALA A 64 -7.25 -11.58 3.03
CA ALA A 64 -7.18 -10.19 2.62
C ALA A 64 -5.77 -9.60 2.82
N ILE A 65 -5.41 -8.68 1.93
CA ILE A 65 -4.19 -7.87 2.01
C ILE A 65 -4.57 -6.44 2.41
N HIS A 66 -3.95 -5.93 3.47
CA HIS A 66 -4.10 -4.55 3.89
C HIS A 66 -2.93 -3.71 3.37
N TYR A 67 -3.19 -2.91 2.35
CA TYR A 67 -2.22 -2.02 1.73
C TYR A 67 -1.95 -0.78 2.60
N LEU A 68 -0.90 -0.84 3.41
CA LEU A 68 -0.34 0.32 4.11
C LEU A 68 0.56 1.15 3.17
N GLY A 69 0.87 2.38 3.59
CA GLY A 69 1.60 3.36 2.78
C GLY A 69 0.76 3.92 1.64
N LEU A 70 1.42 4.34 0.56
CA LEU A 70 0.77 4.76 -0.67
C LEU A 70 -0.03 3.60 -1.27
N LYS A 71 -1.25 3.92 -1.74
CA LYS A 71 -2.17 2.94 -2.31
C LYS A 71 -1.75 2.54 -3.73
N PRO A 72 -1.95 1.28 -4.15
CA PRO A 72 -1.48 0.82 -5.46
C PRO A 72 -1.94 1.68 -6.65
N TRP A 73 -3.18 2.18 -6.61
CA TRP A 73 -3.74 3.02 -7.67
C TRP A 73 -3.12 4.41 -7.79
N VAL A 74 -2.41 4.91 -6.76
CA VAL A 74 -1.70 6.20 -6.83
C VAL A 74 -0.23 6.08 -7.28
N CYS A 75 0.23 4.85 -7.50
CA CYS A 75 1.50 4.52 -8.13
C CYS A 75 1.28 4.15 -9.60
N TYR A 76 2.33 4.18 -10.42
CA TYR A 76 2.30 3.52 -11.73
C TYR A 76 2.18 2.00 -11.57
N ARG A 77 1.66 1.32 -12.60
CA ARG A 77 1.47 -0.13 -12.62
C ARG A 77 2.78 -0.92 -12.53
N ASP A 78 3.87 -0.32 -12.99
CA ASP A 78 5.15 -1.00 -13.22
C ASP A 78 5.84 -1.47 -11.94
N TYR A 79 5.69 -0.74 -10.82
CA TYR A 79 6.26 -1.10 -9.50
C TYR A 79 5.57 -0.32 -8.36
N ASP A 80 5.80 -0.76 -7.12
CA ASP A 80 5.27 -0.08 -5.93
C ASP A 80 6.04 1.23 -5.66
N CYS A 81 5.43 2.38 -5.92
CA CYS A 81 6.07 3.69 -5.74
C CYS A 81 6.44 4.03 -4.28
N ASN A 82 6.01 3.22 -3.29
CA ASN A 82 6.57 3.31 -1.94
C ASN A 82 8.10 3.07 -1.91
N TRP A 83 8.69 2.41 -2.92
CA TRP A 83 10.14 2.24 -3.04
C TRP A 83 10.91 3.55 -3.19
N ASP A 84 10.29 4.58 -3.77
CA ASP A 84 10.92 5.86 -4.09
C ASP A 84 10.95 6.83 -2.88
N ILE A 85 10.22 6.53 -1.80
CA ILE A 85 10.08 7.43 -0.65
C ILE A 85 10.64 6.76 0.61
N GLY A 86 11.70 7.34 1.19
CA GLY A 86 12.53 6.72 2.22
C GLY A 86 11.77 6.08 3.40
N ASP A 87 10.84 6.80 4.01
CA ASP A 87 10.03 6.33 5.15
C ASP A 87 8.88 5.39 4.75
N GLN A 88 8.48 5.39 3.47
CA GLN A 88 7.44 4.51 2.94
C GLN A 88 7.97 3.14 2.51
N ARG A 89 9.29 2.97 2.38
CA ARG A 89 9.91 1.70 1.95
C ARG A 89 9.55 0.52 2.85
N VAL A 90 9.23 0.75 4.13
CA VAL A 90 8.72 -0.28 5.04
C VAL A 90 7.34 -0.82 4.63
N TYR A 91 6.68 -0.23 3.64
CA TYR A 91 5.41 -0.69 3.06
C TYR A 91 5.55 -1.13 1.60
N ALA A 92 6.75 -1.11 1.02
CA ALA A 92 6.94 -1.39 -0.41
C ALA A 92 6.95 -2.89 -0.72
N SER A 93 6.16 -3.32 -1.71
CA SER A 93 6.19 -4.69 -2.24
C SER A 93 5.61 -4.75 -3.65
N ASP A 94 6.47 -5.00 -4.63
CA ASP A 94 6.06 -5.21 -6.02
C ASP A 94 5.17 -6.44 -6.19
N VAL A 95 5.34 -7.46 -5.33
CA VAL A 95 4.49 -8.65 -5.36
C VAL A 95 3.07 -8.31 -4.94
N ALA A 96 2.89 -7.60 -3.82
CA ALA A 96 1.58 -7.14 -3.39
C ALA A 96 0.97 -6.15 -4.39
N HIS A 97 1.78 -5.27 -4.98
CA HIS A 97 1.37 -4.32 -6.01
C HIS A 97 0.82 -5.03 -7.26
N LYS A 98 1.55 -6.02 -7.76
CA LYS A 98 1.12 -6.87 -8.88
C LYS A 98 -0.18 -7.62 -8.56
N THR A 99 -0.32 -8.14 -7.34
CA THR A 99 -1.57 -8.78 -6.89
C THR A 99 -2.76 -7.81 -6.93
N TRP A 100 -2.55 -6.53 -6.55
CA TRP A 100 -3.61 -5.52 -6.65
C TRP A 100 -4.00 -5.24 -8.10
N TRP A 101 -3.03 -5.14 -9.01
CA TRP A 101 -3.30 -4.91 -10.43
C TRP A 101 -4.01 -6.10 -11.11
N LYS A 102 -3.71 -7.34 -10.70
CA LYS A 102 -4.49 -8.53 -11.14
C LYS A 102 -5.98 -8.39 -10.80
N LEU A 103 -6.29 -7.87 -9.59
CA LEU A 103 -7.68 -7.60 -9.18
C LEU A 103 -8.28 -6.43 -9.96
N HIS A 104 -7.56 -5.31 -10.08
CA HIS A 104 -8.01 -4.14 -10.84
C HIS A 104 -8.39 -4.52 -12.27
N ASP A 105 -7.58 -5.32 -12.93
CA ASP A 105 -7.80 -5.72 -14.32
C ASP A 105 -9.02 -6.63 -14.50
N SER A 106 -9.48 -7.30 -13.43
CA SER A 106 -10.73 -8.06 -13.44
C SER A 106 -11.94 -7.25 -12.99
N MET A 107 -11.79 -5.96 -12.62
CA MET A 107 -12.92 -5.09 -12.29
C MET A 107 -13.61 -4.59 -13.55
N ASP A 108 -14.88 -4.21 -13.43
CA ASP A 108 -15.60 -3.49 -14.48
C ASP A 108 -14.88 -2.19 -14.88
N GLU A 109 -14.90 -1.84 -16.16
CA GLU A 109 -14.24 -0.64 -16.68
C GLU A 109 -14.69 0.66 -15.99
N SER A 110 -15.93 0.71 -15.51
CA SER A 110 -16.47 1.84 -14.75
C SER A 110 -15.71 2.09 -13.45
N LEU A 111 -15.31 1.01 -12.76
CA LEU A 111 -14.53 1.06 -11.52
C LEU A 111 -13.06 1.33 -11.81
N GLN A 112 -12.51 0.76 -12.89
CA GLN A 112 -11.13 1.04 -13.30
C GLN A 112 -10.91 2.55 -13.56
N LYS A 113 -11.92 3.23 -14.12
CA LYS A 113 -11.88 4.69 -14.36
C LYS A 113 -11.73 5.52 -13.07
N CYS A 114 -12.10 4.99 -11.91
CA CYS A 114 -11.90 5.63 -10.61
C CYS A 114 -10.42 5.61 -10.16
N CYS A 115 -9.57 4.82 -10.80
CA CYS A 115 -8.15 4.65 -10.47
C CYS A 115 -7.21 5.48 -11.36
N LYS A 116 -7.71 6.51 -12.03
CA LYS A 116 -6.91 7.43 -12.87
C LYS A 116 -5.97 8.28 -12.03
N LEU A 117 -4.83 8.64 -12.61
CA LEU A 117 -3.88 9.58 -12.01
C LEU A 117 -4.21 11.01 -12.42
N THR A 118 -4.25 11.92 -11.45
CA THR A 118 -4.33 13.36 -11.73
C THR A 118 -3.02 13.87 -12.32
N LYS A 119 -3.05 15.00 -13.05
CA LYS A 119 -1.83 15.65 -13.55
C LYS A 119 -0.85 15.95 -12.42
N GLN A 120 -1.37 16.41 -11.27
CA GLN A 120 -0.58 16.67 -10.07
C GLN A 120 0.13 15.41 -9.57
N ARG A 121 -0.58 14.27 -9.45
CA ARG A 121 0.04 13.04 -8.96
C ARG A 121 1.14 12.52 -9.88
N LYS A 122 0.99 12.69 -11.20
CA LYS A 122 2.06 12.32 -12.17
C LYS A 122 3.34 13.13 -11.96
N ILE A 123 3.20 14.44 -11.69
CA ILE A 123 4.34 15.32 -11.38
C ILE A 123 5.02 14.86 -10.09
N GLU A 124 4.24 14.55 -9.05
CA GLU A 124 4.76 14.03 -7.78
C GLU A 124 5.50 12.70 -7.96
N LEU A 125 4.97 11.77 -8.75
CA LEU A 125 5.66 10.49 -9.03
C LEU A 125 7.02 10.69 -9.71
N GLU A 126 7.13 11.60 -10.68
CA GLU A 126 8.42 11.90 -11.32
C GLU A 126 9.38 12.63 -10.36
N TRP A 127 8.85 13.47 -9.48
CA TRP A 127 9.62 14.12 -8.42
C TRP A 127 10.17 13.11 -7.41
N ASP A 128 9.33 12.19 -6.91
CA ASP A 128 9.70 11.12 -5.99
C ASP A 128 10.83 10.26 -6.59
N ARG A 129 10.70 9.86 -7.86
CA ARG A 129 11.74 9.13 -8.62
C ARG A 129 13.04 9.91 -8.74
N ASN A 130 12.97 11.22 -9.01
CA ASN A 130 14.17 12.07 -9.10
C ASN A 130 14.89 12.17 -7.75
N LEU A 131 14.15 12.33 -6.65
CA LEU A 131 14.71 12.36 -5.30
C LEU A 131 15.34 11.02 -4.93
N ALA A 132 14.67 9.89 -5.19
CA ALA A 132 15.21 8.55 -4.96
C ALA A 132 16.55 8.34 -5.70
N GLY A 133 16.65 8.84 -6.95
CA GLY A 133 17.88 8.82 -7.72
C GLY A 133 19.00 9.69 -7.13
N LYS A 134 18.68 10.92 -6.69
CA LYS A 134 19.64 11.80 -6.01
C LYS A 134 20.12 11.22 -4.68
N MET A 135 19.25 10.52 -3.96
CA MET A 135 19.60 9.83 -2.71
C MET A 135 20.35 8.51 -2.93
N GLY A 136 20.42 8.02 -4.17
CA GLY A 136 21.15 6.80 -4.52
C GLY A 136 20.55 5.54 -3.91
N PHE A 137 19.22 5.40 -3.92
CA PHE A 137 18.56 4.18 -3.45
C PHE A 137 19.05 2.95 -4.23
N LYS A 138 19.61 1.96 -3.51
CA LYS A 138 20.37 0.82 -4.05
C LYS A 138 19.56 -0.19 -4.85
N ASP A 139 18.26 -0.27 -4.58
CA ASP A 139 17.31 -1.12 -5.29
C ASP A 139 16.93 -0.56 -6.68
N GLU A 140 17.23 0.71 -6.94
CA GLU A 140 17.06 1.37 -8.22
C GLU A 140 15.65 1.28 -8.84
N HIS A 141 14.58 1.11 -8.06
CA HIS A 141 13.20 1.07 -8.59
C HIS A 141 12.85 2.36 -9.37
N TRP A 142 13.40 3.50 -8.95
CA TRP A 142 13.28 4.79 -9.65
C TRP A 142 13.84 4.77 -11.09
N ARG A 143 14.62 3.76 -11.49
CA ARG A 143 15.10 3.55 -12.87
C ARG A 143 14.19 2.67 -13.72
N ILE A 144 13.23 1.97 -13.12
CA ILE A 144 12.30 1.09 -13.86
C ILE A 144 11.59 1.91 -14.93
N ASN A 145 11.57 1.40 -16.16
CA ASN A 145 10.89 2.04 -17.27
C ASN A 145 9.38 1.97 -17.07
N VAL A 146 8.72 3.12 -16.99
CA VAL A 146 7.28 3.22 -16.75
C VAL A 146 6.52 3.04 -18.06
N THR A 147 5.75 1.95 -18.16
CA THR A 147 4.93 1.58 -19.31
C THR A 147 3.43 1.77 -19.06
N ASP A 148 3.03 2.09 -17.84
CA ASP A 148 1.64 2.37 -17.47
C ASP A 148 1.00 3.43 -18.39
N PRO A 149 -0.10 3.09 -19.11
CA PRO A 149 -0.79 4.03 -20.00
C PRO A 149 -1.23 5.33 -19.32
N ARG A 150 -1.52 5.26 -18.00
CA ARG A 150 -1.94 6.42 -17.21
C ARG A 150 -0.86 7.51 -17.14
N LYS A 151 0.40 7.20 -17.46
CA LYS A 151 1.45 8.21 -17.62
C LYS A 151 1.12 9.20 -18.74
N PHE A 152 0.55 8.72 -19.85
CA PHE A 152 0.35 9.49 -21.08
C PHE A 152 -1.05 10.07 -21.25
N THR A 153 -2.03 9.58 -20.47
CA THR A 153 -3.44 10.03 -20.51
C THR A 153 -3.78 10.87 -19.28
#